data_AF-A0A0F9V0N1-F1
#
_entry.id   AF-A0A0F9V0N1-F1
#
_cell.length_a   1.000
_cell.length_b   1.000
_cell.length_c   1.000
_cell.angle_alpha   90.00
_cell.angle_beta   90.00
_cell.angle_gamma   90.00
#
_symmetry.space_group_name_H-M   'P 1'
#
loop_
_entity.id
_entity.type
_entity.pdbx_description
1 polymer ?
#
loop_
_entity_poly.entity_id
_entity_poly.type
_entity_poly.pdbx_seq_one_letter_code
_entity_poly.pdbx_strand_id
1 'polypeptide(L)'
;MAVRKLRRRIKELIGGKKTYQKSKLELELGKITRSLRRAKSRVAKETGPETLAQKERRTQVSLPAKSSIPSFKEWQAKTGKGITAVTLAEYRRFRSQRLRRKKSDK
;
A
#
# COMPACT_ATOMS: atom_id res chain seq x y z
N MET A 1 35.89 -11.20 -58.52
CA MET A 1 35.13 -10.05 -57.97
C MET A 1 33.95 -10.46 -57.08
N ALA A 2 33.07 -11.37 -57.50
CA ALA A 2 31.85 -11.76 -56.76
C ALA A 2 32.12 -12.38 -55.36
N VAL A 3 33.12 -13.27 -55.24
CA VAL A 3 33.46 -13.96 -53.99
C VAL A 3 33.90 -13.00 -52.86
N ARG A 4 34.66 -11.95 -53.20
CA ARG A 4 35.09 -10.93 -52.22
C ARG A 4 33.90 -10.11 -51.70
N LYS A 5 32.95 -9.76 -52.58
CA LYS A 5 31.71 -9.06 -52.19
C LYS A 5 30.85 -9.92 -51.26
N LEU A 6 30.73 -11.22 -51.53
CA LEU A 6 29.97 -12.15 -50.69
C LEU A 6 30.59 -12.31 -49.28
N ARG A 7 31.91 -12.51 -49.19
CA ARG A 7 32.61 -12.61 -47.89
C ARG A 7 32.45 -11.36 -47.03
N ARG A 8 32.48 -10.16 -47.65
CA ARG A 8 32.26 -8.89 -46.95
C ARG A 8 30.85 -8.81 -46.36
N ARG A 9 29.84 -9.15 -47.16
CA ARG A 9 28.42 -9.13 -46.77
C ARG A 9 28.11 -10.12 -45.64
N ILE A 10 28.71 -11.31 -45.66
CA ILE A 10 28.61 -12.29 -44.57
C ILE A 10 29.24 -11.75 -43.28
N LYS A 11 30.41 -11.12 -43.37
CA LYS A 11 31.09 -10.53 -42.20
C LYS A 11 30.27 -9.39 -41.57
N GLU A 12 29.66 -8.55 -42.40
CA GLU A 12 28.75 -7.47 -41.98
C GLU A 12 27.49 -8.03 -41.30
N LEU A 13 26.87 -9.07 -41.86
CA LEU A 13 25.70 -9.73 -41.27
C LEU A 13 26.01 -10.41 -39.92
N ILE A 14 27.13 -11.12 -39.82
CA ILE A 14 27.56 -11.75 -38.56
C ILE A 14 27.90 -10.66 -37.51
N GLY A 15 28.58 -9.59 -37.91
CA GLY A 15 28.89 -8.46 -37.05
C GLY A 15 27.62 -7.75 -36.52
N GLY A 16 26.64 -7.51 -37.41
CA GLY A 16 25.33 -6.98 -37.04
C GLY A 16 24.56 -7.87 -36.07
N LYS A 17 24.60 -9.20 -36.28
CA LYS A 17 23.95 -10.16 -35.36
C LYS A 17 24.59 -10.17 -33.98
N LYS A 18 25.93 -10.13 -33.89
CA LYS A 18 26.67 -10.10 -32.62
C LYS A 18 26.41 -8.82 -31.83
N THR A 19 26.40 -7.68 -32.51
CA THR A 19 26.10 -6.38 -31.88
C THR A 19 24.66 -6.33 -31.37
N TYR A 20 23.69 -6.80 -32.16
CA TYR A 20 22.29 -6.91 -31.72
C TYR A 20 22.12 -7.81 -30.49
N GLN A 21 22.77 -8.99 -30.47
CA GLN A 21 22.74 -9.89 -29.32
C GLN A 21 23.34 -9.23 -28.06
N LYS A 22 24.47 -8.53 -28.19
CA LYS A 22 25.10 -7.80 -27.08
C LYS A 22 24.19 -6.70 -26.53
N SER A 23 23.61 -5.87 -27.38
CA SER A 23 22.69 -4.80 -26.95
C SER A 23 21.42 -5.36 -26.30
N LYS A 24 20.89 -6.49 -26.78
CA LYS A 24 19.74 -7.16 -26.14
C LYS A 24 20.09 -7.66 -24.73
N LEU A 25 21.27 -8.25 -24.55
CA LEU A 25 21.74 -8.70 -23.24
C LEU A 25 21.96 -7.52 -22.28
N GLU A 26 22.56 -6.42 -22.74
CA GLU A 26 22.74 -5.20 -21.94
C GLU A 26 21.39 -4.62 -21.48
N LEU A 27 20.38 -4.63 -22.35
CA LEU A 27 19.03 -4.17 -22.00
C LEU A 27 18.36 -5.06 -20.94
N GLU A 28 18.44 -6.39 -21.08
CA GLU A 28 17.88 -7.32 -20.10
C GLU A 28 18.62 -7.24 -18.74
N LEU A 29 19.95 -7.16 -18.75
CA LEU A 29 20.75 -6.92 -17.54
C LEU A 29 20.38 -5.58 -16.89
N GLY A 30 20.15 -4.53 -17.69
CA GLY A 30 19.66 -3.24 -17.21
C GLY A 30 18.27 -3.31 -16.56
N LYS A 31 17.38 -4.20 -17.02
CA LYS A 31 16.07 -4.45 -16.38
C LYS A 31 16.22 -5.21 -15.07
N ILE A 32 17.05 -6.25 -15.05
CA ILE A 32 17.30 -7.07 -13.86
C ILE A 32 17.92 -6.23 -12.75
N THR A 33 18.97 -5.47 -13.04
CA THR A 33 19.64 -4.59 -12.06
C THR A 33 18.71 -3.53 -11.46
N ARG A 34 17.86 -2.90 -12.28
CA ARG A 34 16.81 -1.97 -11.79
C ARG A 34 15.81 -2.67 -10.87
N SER A 35 15.42 -3.88 -11.21
CA SER A 35 14.47 -4.68 -10.41
C SER A 35 15.08 -5.07 -9.06
N LEU A 36 16.34 -5.53 -9.04
CA LEU A 36 17.07 -5.84 -7.81
C LEU A 36 17.26 -4.60 -6.92
N ARG A 37 17.58 -3.44 -7.51
CA ARG A 37 17.69 -2.18 -6.75
C ARG A 37 16.37 -1.81 -6.07
N ARG A 38 15.24 -1.95 -6.78
CA ARG A 38 13.90 -1.69 -6.23
C ARG A 38 13.56 -2.68 -5.11
N ALA A 39 13.85 -3.97 -5.30
CA ALA A 39 13.64 -5.00 -4.28
C ALA A 39 14.47 -4.73 -3.02
N LYS A 40 15.77 -4.43 -3.15
CA LYS A 40 16.64 -4.08 -2.02
C LYS A 40 16.16 -2.83 -1.28
N SER A 41 15.68 -1.82 -2.00
CA SER A 41 15.10 -0.61 -1.40
C SER A 41 13.79 -0.89 -0.66
N ARG A 42 12.93 -1.78 -1.19
CA ARG A 42 11.72 -2.23 -0.50
C ARG A 42 12.07 -2.96 0.79
N VAL A 43 12.99 -3.93 0.73
CA VAL A 43 13.47 -4.65 1.92
C VAL A 43 14.05 -3.66 2.94
N ALA A 44 14.92 -2.73 2.54
CA ALA A 44 15.48 -1.73 3.46
C ALA A 44 14.44 -0.80 4.11
N LYS A 45 13.28 -0.57 3.46
CA LYS A 45 12.17 0.18 4.07
C LYS A 45 11.35 -0.68 5.03
N GLU A 46 11.21 -1.97 4.74
CA GLU A 46 10.44 -2.92 5.57
C GLU A 46 11.24 -3.40 6.79
N THR A 47 12.55 -3.60 6.60
CA THR A 47 13.53 -4.12 7.57
C THR A 47 14.56 -3.09 8.04
N GLY A 48 14.41 -1.82 7.66
CA GLY A 48 15.26 -0.74 8.19
C GLY A 48 15.14 -0.64 9.72
N PRO A 49 16.06 0.06 10.40
CA PRO A 49 16.01 0.26 11.84
C PRO A 49 14.89 1.24 12.24
N GLU A 50 13.69 1.11 11.66
CA GLU A 50 12.48 1.55 12.34
C GLU A 50 12.38 0.68 13.60
N THR A 51 12.78 1.26 14.72
CA THR A 51 12.62 0.66 16.04
C THR A 51 11.18 0.18 16.19
N LEU A 52 10.95 -0.99 16.83
CA LEU A 52 9.60 -1.48 17.16
C LEU A 52 8.74 -0.36 17.78
N ALA A 53 9.36 0.51 18.58
CA ALA A 53 8.76 1.72 19.14
C ALA A 53 8.25 2.76 18.11
N GLN A 54 8.88 2.93 16.94
CA GLN A 54 8.37 3.79 15.86
C GLN A 54 7.17 3.16 15.15
N LYS A 55 7.17 1.83 14.94
CA LYS A 55 6.00 1.11 14.39
C LYS A 55 4.83 1.17 15.37
N GLU A 56 5.07 0.99 16.67
CA GLU A 56 4.06 1.13 17.72
C GLU A 56 3.51 2.56 17.82
N ARG A 57 4.37 3.59 17.79
CA ARG A 57 3.94 5.01 17.76
C ARG A 57 3.08 5.33 16.55
N ARG A 58 3.43 4.83 15.35
CA ARG A 58 2.64 5.04 14.13
C ARG A 58 1.26 4.37 14.22
N THR A 59 1.15 3.28 14.97
CA THR A 59 -0.10 2.56 15.21
C THR A 59 -0.93 3.24 16.32
N GLN A 60 -0.30 3.78 17.36
CA GLN A 60 -0.96 4.53 18.45
C GLN A 60 -1.51 5.91 18.03
N VAL A 61 -0.91 6.58 17.04
CA VAL A 61 -1.38 7.92 16.59
C VAL A 61 -2.68 7.86 15.79
N SER A 62 -3.19 6.66 15.47
CA SER A 62 -4.56 6.49 14.93
C SER A 62 -5.60 6.24 16.03
N LEU A 63 -5.70 7.15 17.00
CA LEU A 63 -6.95 7.29 17.76
C LEU A 63 -8.04 7.81 16.80
N PRO A 64 -9.27 7.27 16.87
CA PRO A 64 -10.18 7.30 15.74
C PRO A 64 -10.76 8.70 15.52
N ALA A 65 -10.34 9.34 14.43
CA ALA A 65 -11.11 10.44 13.87
C ALA A 65 -12.41 9.89 13.27
N LYS A 66 -13.45 9.75 14.11
CA LYS A 66 -14.86 9.99 13.75
C LYS A 66 -15.76 9.86 14.97
N SER A 67 -16.60 10.87 15.10
CA SER A 67 -17.77 11.00 15.96
C SER A 67 -18.80 9.86 15.79
N SER A 68 -18.43 8.61 16.04
CA SER A 68 -19.36 7.48 15.95
C SER A 68 -20.33 7.51 17.13
N ILE A 69 -21.59 7.17 16.84
CA ILE A 69 -22.56 6.94 17.90
C ILE A 69 -22.12 5.66 18.60
N PRO A 70 -21.89 5.67 19.94
CA PRO A 70 -21.41 4.50 20.66
C PRO A 70 -22.40 3.35 20.49
N SER A 71 -21.89 2.12 20.44
CA SER A 71 -22.75 0.93 20.43
C SER A 71 -23.61 0.86 21.72
N PHE A 72 -24.70 0.09 21.71
CA PHE A 72 -25.56 -0.04 22.90
C PHE A 72 -24.76 -0.53 24.12
N LYS A 73 -23.87 -1.50 23.92
CA LYS A 73 -23.00 -2.08 24.96
C LYS A 73 -22.03 -1.04 25.55
N GLU A 74 -21.46 -0.17 24.71
CA GLU A 74 -20.58 0.92 25.17
C GLU A 74 -21.35 2.02 25.92
N TRP A 75 -22.53 2.40 25.42
CA TRP A 75 -23.39 3.37 26.08
C TRP A 75 -23.89 2.85 27.44
N GLN A 76 -24.21 1.56 27.50
CA GLN A 76 -24.59 0.87 28.74
C GLN A 76 -23.43 0.87 29.75
N ALA A 77 -22.23 0.47 29.33
CA ALA A 77 -21.05 0.46 30.20
C ALA A 77 -20.75 1.85 30.80
N LYS A 78 -21.04 2.92 30.05
CA LYS A 78 -20.87 4.31 30.53
C LYS A 78 -21.96 4.78 31.49
N THR A 79 -23.18 4.25 31.36
CA THR A 79 -24.33 4.68 32.17
C THR A 79 -24.55 3.82 33.41
N GLY A 80 -23.93 2.64 33.49
CA GLY A 80 -24.08 1.72 34.62
C GLY A 80 -25.49 1.13 34.75
N LYS A 81 -26.35 1.30 33.74
CA LYS A 81 -27.74 0.82 33.79
C LYS A 81 -27.86 -0.64 33.35
N GLY A 82 -28.75 -1.39 33.99
CA GLY A 82 -29.05 -2.79 33.64
C GLY A 82 -29.72 -2.96 32.26
N ILE A 83 -29.71 -4.18 31.73
CA ILE A 83 -30.37 -4.50 30.45
C ILE A 83 -31.88 -4.62 30.69
N THR A 84 -32.64 -3.60 30.30
CA THR A 84 -34.10 -3.61 30.36
C THR A 84 -34.69 -2.99 29.09
N ALA A 85 -35.98 -3.23 28.84
CA ALA A 85 -36.68 -2.60 27.72
C ALA A 85 -36.63 -1.05 27.79
N VAL A 86 -36.61 -0.50 29.01
CA VAL A 86 -36.50 0.94 29.26
C VAL A 86 -35.13 1.46 28.82
N THR A 87 -34.03 0.79 29.19
CA THR A 87 -32.68 1.24 28.82
C THR A 87 -32.42 1.11 27.32
N LEU A 88 -33.04 0.13 26.64
CA LEU A 88 -33.02 0.05 25.18
C LEU A 88 -33.75 1.23 24.51
N ALA A 89 -34.91 1.63 25.04
CA ALA A 89 -35.67 2.77 24.53
C ALA A 89 -34.91 4.10 24.73
N GLU A 90 -34.26 4.28 25.88
CA GLU A 90 -33.39 5.42 26.16
C GLU A 90 -32.25 5.53 25.15
N TYR A 91 -31.57 4.42 24.86
CA TYR A 91 -30.49 4.41 23.86
C TYR A 91 -31.00 4.73 22.45
N ARG A 92 -32.15 4.19 22.03
CA ARG A 92 -32.76 4.50 20.72
C ARG A 92 -33.06 5.99 20.58
N ARG A 93 -33.55 6.64 21.64
CA ARG A 93 -33.77 8.10 21.68
C ARG A 93 -32.45 8.87 21.53
N PHE A 94 -31.43 8.51 22.33
CA PHE A 94 -30.10 9.13 22.27
C PHE A 94 -29.47 9.03 20.88
N ARG A 95 -29.49 7.83 20.26
CA ARG A 95 -28.98 7.59 18.91
C ARG A 95 -29.69 8.46 17.87
N SER A 96 -31.01 8.55 17.95
CA SER A 96 -31.82 9.34 17.01
C SER A 96 -31.53 10.85 17.13
N GLN A 97 -31.41 11.38 18.34
CA GLN A 97 -31.04 12.78 18.57
C GLN A 97 -29.65 13.10 18.00
N ARG A 98 -28.68 12.19 18.20
CA ARG A 98 -27.30 12.38 17.73
C ARG A 98 -27.19 12.31 16.19
N LEU A 99 -28.00 11.47 15.54
CA LEU A 99 -28.13 11.45 14.08
C LEU A 99 -28.76 12.74 13.53
N ARG A 100 -29.75 13.32 14.23
CA ARG A 100 -30.38 14.57 13.81
C ARG A 100 -29.42 15.76 13.87
N ARG A 101 -28.66 15.91 14.96
CA ARG A 101 -27.66 17.00 15.09
C ARG A 101 -26.64 16.98 13.96
N LYS A 102 -26.11 15.80 13.62
CA LYS A 102 -25.20 15.63 12.46
C LYS A 102 -25.76 16.07 11.11
N LYS A 103 -27.08 16.08 10.93
CA LYS A 103 -27.72 16.56 9.69
C LYS A 103 -27.92 18.08 9.67
N SER A 104 -27.93 18.73 10.83
CA SER A 104 -28.10 20.19 10.94
C SER A 104 -26.79 20.95 10.80
N ASP A 105 -25.65 20.30 11.09
CA ASP A 105 -24.31 20.89 11.01
C ASP A 105 -23.70 20.80 9.59
N LYS A 106 -24.48 20.40 8.57
CA LYS A 106 -24.05 20.21 7.17
C LYS A 106 -24.90 21.05 6.24
#